data_AF-A0A2U3K3J0-F1
#
_entry.id   AF-A0A2U3K3J0-F1
#
_cell.length_a   1.000
_cell.length_b   1.000
_cell.length_c   1.000
_cell.angle_alpha   90.00
_cell.angle_beta   90.00
_cell.angle_gamma   90.00
#
_symmetry.space_group_name_H-M   'P 1'
#
loop_
_entity.id
_entity.type
_entity.pdbx_description
1 polymer ?
#
loop_
_entity_poly.entity_id
_entity_poly.type
_entity_poly.pdbx_seq_one_letter_code
_entity_poly.pdbx_strand_id
1 'polypeptide(L)' 'MSHSAARWIGSDDKKKFEDFERKHLGNLAHDSEGHMAYLAPNAWRLEYIIENWPDISFKNTREHN' A
#
# COMPACT_ATOMS: atom_id res chain seq x y z
N MET A 1 10.51 18.81 -3.80
CA MET A 1 11.15 17.50 -3.54
C MET A 1 10.07 16.43 -3.71
N SER A 2 10.34 15.31 -4.39
CA SER A 2 9.32 14.25 -4.54
C SER A 2 9.27 13.43 -3.26
N HIS A 3 8.24 13.65 -2.44
CA HIS A 3 8.00 12.81 -1.27
C HIS A 3 7.34 11.52 -1.72
N SER A 4 8.13 10.45 -1.82
CA SER A 4 7.62 9.08 -1.84
C SER A 4 6.97 8.74 -0.50
N ALA A 5 5.88 7.98 -0.50
CA ALA A 5 5.03 7.78 0.67
C ALA A 5 4.64 6.32 0.90
N ALA A 6 4.56 5.91 2.18
CA ALA A 6 4.03 4.63 2.68
C ALA A 6 3.14 4.90 3.91
N ARG A 7 1.92 4.37 4.12
CA ARG A 7 1.08 3.45 3.32
C ARG A 7 1.33 1.96 3.54
N TRP A 8 1.11 1.51 4.78
CA TRP A 8 0.75 0.11 5.04
C TRP A 8 -0.51 -0.29 4.29
N ILE A 9 -0.56 -1.53 3.82
CA ILE A 9 -1.68 -2.07 3.05
C ILE A 9 -2.28 -3.33 3.69
N GLY A 10 -3.55 -3.58 3.42
CA GLY A 10 -4.26 -4.79 3.84
C GLY A 10 -5.65 -4.87 3.22
N SER A 11 -6.24 -6.07 3.16
CA SER A 11 -7.60 -6.30 2.67
C SER A 11 -8.22 -7.52 3.34
N ASP A 12 -9.55 -7.52 3.47
CA ASP A 12 -10.31 -8.67 3.94
C ASP A 12 -10.48 -9.73 2.83
N ASP A 13 -10.39 -9.35 1.55
CA ASP A 13 -10.38 -10.29 0.42
C ASP A 13 -8.94 -10.67 0.04
N LYS A 14 -8.52 -11.84 0.52
CA LYS A 14 -7.21 -12.42 0.22
C LYS A 14 -6.92 -12.55 -1.29
N LYS A 15 -7.92 -12.81 -2.15
CA LYS A 15 -7.70 -12.93 -3.60
C LYS A 15 -7.42 -11.58 -4.23
N LYS A 16 -8.11 -10.52 -3.78
CA LYS A 16 -7.83 -9.14 -4.20
C LYS A 16 -6.47 -8.68 -3.71
N PHE A 17 -6.10 -9.02 -2.48
CA PHE A 17 -4.78 -8.74 -1.93
C PHE A 17 -3.66 -9.41 -2.73
N GLU A 18 -3.78 -10.71 -3.03
CA GLU A 18 -2.79 -11.43 -3.84
C GLU A 18 -2.65 -10.88 -5.29
N ASP A 19 -3.74 -10.42 -5.91
CA ASP A 19 -3.68 -9.78 -7.24
C ASP A 19 -3.04 -8.39 -7.18
N PHE A 20 -3.31 -7.62 -6.12
CA PHE A 20 -2.61 -6.37 -5.83
C PHE A 20 -1.11 -6.60 -5.64
N GLU A 21 -0.74 -7.56 -4.79
CA GLU A 21 0.66 -7.94 -4.53
C GLU A 21 1.39 -8.26 -5.83
N ARG A 22 0.83 -9.17 -6.64
CA ARG A 22 1.44 -9.59 -7.91
C ARG A 22 1.64 -8.44 -8.89
N LYS A 23 0.70 -7.50 -8.97
CA LYS A 23 0.78 -6.33 -9.88
C LYS A 23 1.71 -5.23 -9.37
N HIS A 24 1.92 -5.15 -8.05
CA HIS A 24 2.62 -4.03 -7.43
C HIS A 24 3.93 -4.38 -6.73
N LEU A 25 4.35 -5.66 -6.72
CA LEU A 25 5.61 -6.21 -6.18
C LEU A 25 6.82 -5.26 -6.18
N GLY A 26 7.12 -4.58 -7.30
CA GLY A 26 8.26 -3.65 -7.39
C GLY A 26 8.15 -2.36 -6.56
N ASN A 27 6.97 -2.10 -5.97
CA ASN A 27 6.68 -0.98 -5.06
C ASN A 27 6.21 -1.51 -3.68
N LEU A 28 6.51 -2.77 -3.33
CA LEU A 28 6.15 -3.36 -2.04
C LEU A 28 7.38 -3.57 -1.16
N ALA A 29 7.22 -3.32 0.13
CA ALA A 29 8.20 -3.61 1.17
C ALA A 29 7.52 -4.17 2.42
N HIS A 30 8.29 -4.90 3.23
CA HIS A 30 7.88 -5.29 4.58
C HIS A 30 8.58 -4.38 5.60
N ASP A 31 7.87 -4.00 6.66
CA ASP A 31 8.47 -3.34 7.82
C ASP A 31 9.16 -4.36 8.76
N SER A 32 9.76 -3.87 9.85
CA SER A 32 10.43 -4.68 10.87
C SER A 32 9.49 -5.59 11.67
N GLU A 33 8.18 -5.39 11.59
CA GLU A 33 7.16 -6.23 12.22
C GLU A 33 6.52 -7.22 11.23
N GLY A 34 6.92 -7.20 9.96
CA GLY A 34 6.40 -8.05 8.89
C GLY A 34 5.13 -7.54 8.22
N HIS A 35 4.69 -6.31 8.47
CA HIS A 35 3.54 -5.73 7.77
C HIS A 35 3.96 -5.22 6.40
N MET A 36 3.10 -5.44 5.40
CA MET A 36 3.36 -4.98 4.04
C MET A 36 2.98 -3.51 3.88
N ALA A 37 3.84 -2.77 3.15
CA ALA A 37 3.64 -1.38 2.80
C ALA A 37 3.87 -1.14 1.30
N TYR A 38 3.02 -0.29 0.72
CA TYR A 38 3.13 0.20 -0.65
C TYR A 38 3.96 1.48 -0.68
N LEU A 39 5.07 1.45 -1.40
CA LEU A 39 5.99 2.56 -1.60
C LEU A 39 5.55 3.39 -2.81
N ALA A 40 4.64 4.34 -2.59
CA ALA A 40 4.17 5.23 -3.64
C ALA A 40 5.31 6.17 -4.10
N PRO A 41 5.66 6.22 -5.41
CA PRO A 41 6.69 7.11 -5.93
C PRO A 41 6.34 8.61 -5.83
N ASN A 42 5.04 8.93 -5.81
CA ASN A 42 4.48 10.27 -5.66
C ASN A 42 3.00 10.19 -5.22
N ALA A 43 2.42 11.33 -4.82
CA ALA A 43 1.04 11.43 -4.36
C ALA A 43 0.00 11.00 -5.42
N TRP A 44 0.17 11.43 -6.67
CA TRP A 44 -0.77 11.08 -7.75
C TRP A 44 -0.86 9.56 -7.98
N ARG A 45 0.26 8.82 -7.94
CA ARG A 45 0.21 7.35 -8.04
C ARG A 45 -0.47 6.73 -6.82
N LEU A 46 -0.33 7.30 -5.62
CA LEU A 46 -1.04 6.82 -4.45
C LEU A 46 -2.57 7.00 -4.61
N GLU A 47 -3.01 8.18 -5.01
CA GLU A 47 -4.43 8.50 -5.26
C GLU A 47 -5.02 7.57 -6.34
N TYR A 48 -4.35 7.47 -7.50
CA TYR A 48 -4.74 6.55 -8.58
C TYR A 48 -4.85 5.10 -8.10
N ILE A 49 -3.92 4.64 -7.27
CA ILE A 49 -3.95 3.28 -6.73
C ILE A 49 -5.14 3.08 -5.77
N ILE A 50 -5.41 4.04 -4.88
CA ILE A 50 -6.56 3.99 -3.96
C ILE A 50 -7.89 3.93 -4.75
N GLU A 51 -8.03 4.72 -5.81
CA GLU A 51 -9.22 4.72 -6.67
C GLU A 51 -9.40 3.42 -7.47
N ASN A 52 -8.30 2.83 -7.97
CA ASN A 52 -8.35 1.60 -8.77
C ASN A 52 -8.46 0.33 -7.91
N TRP A 53 -8.14 0.43 -6.61
CA TRP A 53 -8.13 -0.69 -5.67
C TRP A 53 -8.94 -0.38 -4.39
N PRO A 54 -10.26 -0.13 -4.51
CA PRO A 54 -11.12 0.17 -3.37
C PRO A 54 -11.22 -0.98 -2.36
N ASP A 55 -10.92 -2.22 -2.78
CA ASP A 55 -10.86 -3.39 -1.91
C ASP A 55 -9.60 -3.43 -1.02
N ILE A 56 -8.61 -2.56 -1.27
CA ILE A 56 -7.34 -2.51 -0.55
C ILE A 56 -7.34 -1.27 0.36
N SER A 57 -7.15 -1.49 1.66
CA SER A 57 -6.99 -0.39 2.62
C SER A 57 -5.56 0.16 2.59
N PHE A 58 -5.42 1.49 2.65
CA PHE A 58 -4.12 2.19 2.69
C PHE A 58 -4.03 3.05 3.95
N LYS A 59 -3.18 2.69 4.90
CA LYS A 59 -3.07 3.37 6.21
C LYS A 59 -1.93 4.40 6.20
N ASN A 60 -2.25 5.65 6.53
CA ASN A 60 -1.31 6.79 6.49
C ASN A 60 -0.30 6.72 7.66
N THR A 61 -0.80 6.45 8.85
CA THR A 61 -0.06 6.20 10.08
C THR A 61 -0.69 5.01 10.80
N ARG A 62 0.14 4.07 11.27
CA ARG A 62 -0.24 3.17 12.36
C ARG A 62 -0.17 4.03 13.62
N GLU A 63 -1.29 4.28 14.28
CA GLU A 63 -1.28 4.96 15.57
C GLU A 63 -0.49 4.08 16.56
N HIS A 64 0.66 4.56 17.02
CA HIS A 64 1.22 4.10 18.28
C HIS A 64 0.33 4.66 19.38
N ASN A 65 -0.32 3.76 20.14
CA ASN A 65 -0.78 4.06 21.50
C ASN A 65 0.43 4.18 22.43
#